data_AF-H1LDQ2-F1
#
_entry.id   AF-H1LDQ2-F1
#
_cell.length_a   1.000
_cell.length_b   1.000
_cell.length_c   1.000
_cell.angle_alpha   90.00
_cell.angle_beta   90.00
_cell.angle_gamma   90.00
#
_symmetry.space_group_name_H-M   'P 1'
#
loop_
_entity.id
_entity.type
_entity.pdbx_description
1 polymer ?
#
loop_
_entity_poly.entity_id
_entity_poly.type
_entity_poly.pdbx_seq_one_letter_code
_entity_poly.pdbx_strand_id
1 'polypeptide(L)' 'MKKIIAFDMDGTTAETFPVIFDSFRKTVHDYTDKWISNQVILAQFGANEIGMLK' A
#
# COMPACT_ATOMS: atom_id res chain seq x y z
N MET A 1 12.92 -20.47 -25.12
CA MET A 1 12.89 -19.36 -24.15
C MET A 1 11.46 -18.87 -24.00
N LYS A 2 10.88 -18.88 -22.80
CA LYS A 2 9.59 -18.22 -22.55
C LYS A 2 9.86 -16.76 -22.22
N LYS A 3 9.17 -15.84 -22.91
CA LYS A 3 9.12 -14.43 -22.52
C LYS A 3 7.97 -14.28 -21.54
N ILE A 4 8.26 -13.79 -20.34
CA ILE A 4 7.25 -13.56 -19.30
C ILE A 4 7.24 -12.06 -19.02
N ILE A 5 6.04 -11.51 -18.91
CA ILE A 5 5.81 -10.16 -18.41
C ILE A 5 5.06 -10.33 -17.09
N ALA A 6 5.66 -9.85 -16.01
CA ALA A 6 5.02 -9.81 -14.69
C ALA A 6 4.52 -8.39 -14.45
N PHE A 7 3.30 -8.29 -13.94
CA PHE A 7 2.68 -7.02 -13.57
C PHE A 7 2.47 -7.00 -12.07
N ASP A 8 2.67 -5.83 -11.49
CA ASP A 8 2.23 -5.56 -10.13
C ASP A 8 0.70 -5.52 -10.06
N MET A 9 0.15 -5.60 -8.86
CA MET A 9 -1.29 -5.62 -8.63
C MET A 9 -1.83 -4.21 -8.38
N ASP A 10 -1.46 -3.63 -7.24
CA ASP A 10 -2.04 -2.39 -6.72
C ASP A 10 -1.71 -1.19 -7.62
N GLY A 11 -2.74 -0.55 -8.17
CA GLY A 11 -2.59 0.58 -9.08
C GLY A 11 -2.02 0.22 -10.46
N THR A 12 -1.70 -1.05 -10.73
CA THR A 12 -1.18 -1.51 -12.03
C THR A 12 -2.21 -2.34 -12.79
N THR A 13 -2.70 -3.43 -12.20
CA THR A 13 -3.74 -4.27 -12.79
C THR A 13 -5.10 -4.10 -12.12
N ALA A 14 -5.15 -3.51 -10.92
CA ALA A 14 -6.38 -3.24 -10.19
C ALA A 14 -6.31 -1.89 -9.44
N GLU A 15 -7.40 -1.12 -9.48
CA GLU A 15 -7.59 0.09 -8.67
C GLU A 15 -8.04 -0.28 -7.25
N THR A 16 -7.10 -0.72 -6.42
CA THR A 16 -7.36 -1.25 -5.08
C THR A 16 -7.42 -0.17 -4.00
N PHE A 17 -6.81 1.00 -4.24
CA PHE A 17 -6.62 2.03 -3.23
C PHE A 17 -7.91 2.51 -2.54
N PRO A 18 -9.03 2.76 -3.24
CA PRO A 18 -10.28 3.19 -2.61
C PRO A 18 -10.83 2.17 -1.60
N VAL A 19 -10.57 0.87 -1.83
CA VAL A 19 -11.06 -0.23 -0.99
C VAL A 19 -10.21 -0.36 0.28
N ILE A 20 -8.90 -0.18 0.17
CA ILE A 20 -7.97 -0.48 1.28
C ILE A 20 -7.79 0.70 2.24
N PHE A 21 -8.05 1.93 1.81
CA PHE A 21 -7.76 3.13 2.63
C PHE A 21 -8.39 3.10 4.01
N ASP A 22 -9.65 2.69 4.12
CA ASP A 22 -10.34 2.66 5.41
C ASP A 22 -9.73 1.61 6.36
N SER A 23 -9.45 0.43 5.83
CA SER A 23 -8.85 -0.69 6.58
C SER A 23 -7.47 -0.33 7.11
N PHE A 24 -6.59 0.24 6.27
CA PHE A 24 -5.25 0.66 6.71
C PHE A 24 -5.33 1.76 7.77
N ARG A 25 -6.19 2.76 7.55
CA ARG A 25 -6.34 3.87 8.48
C ARG A 25 -6.79 3.40 9.86
N LYS A 26 -7.80 2.53 9.92
CA LYS A 26 -8.30 1.93 11.17
C LYS A 26 -7.21 1.12 11.86
N THR A 27 -6.55 0.24 11.12
CA THR A 27 -5.49 -0.60 11.67
C THR A 27 -4.36 0.25 12.27
N VAL A 28 -3.88 1.26 11.56
CA VAL A 28 -2.83 2.14 12.09
C VAL A 28 -3.30 2.89 13.33
N HIS A 29 -4.55 3.36 13.34
CA HIS A 29 -5.13 4.01 14.51
C HIS A 29 -5.13 3.06 15.73
N ASP A 30 -5.57 1.82 15.58
CA ASP A 30 -5.67 0.86 16.67
C ASP A 30 -4.32 0.55 17.35
N TYR A 31 -3.19 0.68 16.64
CA TYR A 31 -1.85 0.45 17.19
C TYR A 31 -1.10 1.71 17.63
N THR A 32 -1.54 2.90 17.19
CA THR A 32 -0.74 4.13 17.36
C THR A 32 -1.53 5.33 17.88
N ASP A 33 -2.84 5.19 18.04
CA ASP A 33 -3.82 6.25 18.34
C ASP A 33 -3.82 7.41 17.31
N LYS A 34 -3.23 7.21 16.12
CA LYS A 34 -3.13 8.26 15.08
C LYS A 34 -4.00 7.96 13.86
N TRP A 35 -4.72 8.99 13.41
CA TRP A 35 -5.38 8.98 12.12
C TRP A 35 -4.40 9.44 11.04
N ILE A 36 -4.24 8.64 9.99
CA ILE A 36 -3.35 8.93 8.86
C ILE A 36 -4.12 9.22 7.57
N SER A 37 -3.53 10.06 6.71
CA SER A 37 -4.12 10.42 5.42
C SER A 37 -3.90 9.33 4.37
N ASN A 38 -4.68 9.38 3.30
CA ASN A 38 -4.50 8.48 2.16
C ASN A 38 -3.10 8.63 1.54
N GLN A 39 -2.52 9.84 1.55
CA GLN A 39 -1.17 10.09 1.03
C GLN A 39 -0.10 9.36 1.85
N VAL A 40 -0.24 9.32 3.17
CA VAL A 40 0.67 8.55 4.04
C VAL A 40 0.55 7.05 3.76
N ILE A 41 -0.67 6.55 3.55
CA ILE A 41 -0.91 5.16 3.17
C ILE A 41 -0.26 4.87 1.82
N LEU A 42 -0.53 5.67 0.78
CA LEU A 42 0.01 5.51 -0.57
C LEU A 42 1.54 5.52 -0.60
N ALA A 43 2.18 6.36 0.22
CA ALA A 43 3.63 6.45 0.28
C ALA A 43 4.33 5.17 0.75
N GLN A 44 3.59 4.21 1.33
CA GLN A 44 4.11 2.91 1.74
C GLN A 44 3.96 1.83 0.66
N PHE A 45 3.11 2.02 -0.34
CA PHE A 45 2.91 1.05 -1.42
C PHE A 45 4.04 1.15 -2.45
N GLY A 46 4.55 0.00 -2.89
CA GLY A 46 5.70 -0.10 -3.80
C GLY A 46 7.06 0.01 -3.12
N ALA A 47 7.12 0.32 -1.82
CA ALA A 47 8.34 0.17 -1.02
C ALA A 47 8.52 -1.31 -0.63
N ASN A 48 9.76 -1.82 -0.72
CA ASN A 48 10.08 -3.10 -0.07
C ASN A 48 10.26 -2.91 1.44
N GLU A 49 10.37 -4.00 2.20
CA GLU A 49 10.45 -3.97 3.66
C GLU A 49 11.63 -3.12 4.16
N ILE A 50 12.74 -3.12 3.41
CA ILE A 50 13.91 -2.27 3.70
C ILE A 50 13.60 -0.79 3.46
N GLY A 51 12.82 -0.47 2.42
CA GLY A 51 12.36 0.87 2.09
C GLY A 51 11.36 1.44 3.10
N MET A 52 10.60 0.58 3.77
CA MET A 52 9.65 0.99 4.83
C MET A 52 10.34 1.34 6.16
N LEU A 53 11.54 0.80 6.43
CA LEU A 53 12.29 1.00 7.67
C LEU A 53 13.25 2.21 7.64
N LYS A 54 13.46 2.82 6.47
CA LYS A 54 14.30 4.02 6.30
C LYS A 54 13.50 5.29 6.48
#